data_AF-A0A6P6GEG9-F1
#
_entry.id   AF-A0A6P6GEG9-F1
#
_cell.length_a   1.000
_cell.length_b   1.000
_cell.length_c   1.000
_cell.angle_alpha   90.00
_cell.angle_beta   90.00
_cell.angle_gamma   90.00
#
_symmetry.space_group_name_H-M   'P 1'
#
loop_
_entity.id
_entity.type
_entity.pdbx_description
1 polymer ?
#
loop_
_entity_poly.entity_id
_entity_poly.type
_entity_poly.pdbx_seq_one_letter_code
_entity_poly.pdbx_strand_id
1 'polypeptide(L)'
;MFAQFQLSSLHNTFPFENEWHKLSEQGFLQRIGMQYHWRNCDYKSFDEFLMDIKQSKRKNIRQERKKISQQNLTMKCLRGYEIKCTWPSVKGVIHGKMEVCTVIRPPASASQERRCSPYLTGDFFHIMGSKMGDQVPLLVAEGRG
;
A
#
# COMPACT_ATOMS: atom_id res chain seq x y z
N MET A 1 2.22 -22.32 -22.32
CA MET A 1 2.39 -20.87 -22.04
C MET A 1 3.36 -20.62 -20.88
N PHE A 2 3.13 -21.14 -19.67
CA PHE A 2 3.98 -20.83 -18.49
C PHE A 2 5.40 -21.41 -18.52
N ALA A 3 5.61 -22.57 -19.16
CA ALA A 3 6.93 -23.18 -19.32
C ALA A 3 7.91 -22.32 -20.16
N GLN A 4 7.39 -21.49 -21.07
CA GLN A 4 8.18 -20.59 -21.90
C GLN A 4 8.72 -19.38 -21.13
N PHE A 5 8.05 -18.99 -20.03
CA PHE A 5 8.43 -17.86 -19.19
C PHE A 5 9.04 -18.28 -17.84
N GLN A 6 9.26 -19.59 -17.63
CA GLN A 6 9.77 -20.15 -16.35
C GLN A 6 8.96 -19.70 -15.12
N LEU A 7 7.65 -19.53 -15.27
CA LEU A 7 6.76 -19.12 -14.18
C LEU A 7 6.11 -20.35 -13.52
N SER A 8 6.11 -20.40 -12.19
CA SER A 8 5.37 -21.41 -11.43
C SER A 8 3.85 -21.12 -11.39
N SER A 9 3.48 -19.84 -11.38
CA SER A 9 2.10 -19.37 -11.52
C SER A 9 2.07 -17.90 -11.97
N LEU A 10 0.90 -17.45 -12.45
CA LEU A 10 0.62 -16.05 -12.74
C LEU A 10 -0.76 -15.69 -12.18
N HIS A 11 -0.83 -14.61 -11.40
CA HIS A 11 -2.06 -14.14 -10.80
C HIS A 11 -2.32 -12.70 -11.21
N ASN A 12 -3.39 -12.47 -11.98
CA ASN A 12 -3.92 -11.12 -12.18
C ASN A 12 -5.06 -10.87 -11.18
N THR A 13 -4.80 -10.06 -10.16
CA THR A 13 -5.72 -9.83 -9.04
C THR A 13 -6.65 -8.63 -9.24
N PHE A 14 -6.34 -7.73 -10.18
CA PHE A 14 -7.08 -6.50 -10.44
C PHE A 14 -7.30 -6.26 -11.95
N PRO A 15 -7.83 -7.24 -12.70
CA PRO A 15 -8.16 -7.01 -14.11
C PRO A 15 -9.33 -6.02 -14.24
N PHE A 16 -9.33 -5.24 -15.32
CA PHE A 16 -10.55 -4.59 -15.80
C PHE A 16 -11.56 -5.65 -16.29
N GLU A 17 -12.84 -5.31 -16.36
CA GLU A 17 -13.90 -6.25 -16.75
C GLU A 17 -13.62 -6.92 -18.11
N ASN A 18 -13.19 -6.14 -19.10
CA ASN A 18 -12.81 -6.65 -20.41
C ASN A 18 -11.60 -7.61 -20.37
N GLU A 19 -10.61 -7.34 -19.51
CA GLU A 19 -9.46 -8.22 -19.29
C GLU A 19 -9.87 -9.49 -18.55
N TRP A 20 -10.80 -9.40 -17.60
CA TRP A 20 -11.32 -10.53 -16.83
C TRP A 20 -12.03 -11.55 -17.72
N HIS A 21 -12.80 -11.09 -18.72
CA HIS A 21 -13.39 -11.95 -19.74
C HIS A 21 -12.33 -12.57 -20.67
N LYS A 22 -11.43 -11.75 -21.22
CA LYS A 22 -10.37 -12.23 -22.12
C LYS A 22 -9.43 -13.24 -21.48
N LEU A 23 -9.07 -13.05 -20.21
CA LEU A 23 -8.21 -13.98 -19.47
C LEU A 23 -8.91 -15.33 -19.27
N SER A 24 -10.23 -15.34 -19.07
CA SER A 24 -11.01 -16.58 -18.99
C SER A 24 -10.98 -17.36 -20.30
N GLU A 25 -11.10 -16.68 -21.44
CA GLU A 25 -10.98 -17.30 -22.77
C GLU A 25 -9.59 -17.92 -23.00
N GLN A 26 -8.57 -17.37 -22.35
CA GLN A 26 -7.19 -17.88 -22.38
C GLN A 26 -6.90 -18.96 -21.31
N GLY A 27 -7.93 -19.44 -20.60
CA GLY A 27 -7.81 -20.53 -19.63
C GLY A 27 -7.36 -20.10 -18.23
N PHE A 28 -7.36 -18.80 -17.92
CA PHE A 28 -7.16 -18.35 -16.53
C PHE A 28 -8.43 -18.60 -15.70
N LEU A 29 -8.22 -18.98 -14.44
CA LEU A 29 -9.32 -19.06 -13.48
C LEU A 29 -9.80 -17.66 -13.12
N GLN A 30 -11.11 -17.44 -13.28
CA GLN A 30 -11.74 -16.18 -12.93
C GLN A 30 -11.86 -16.05 -11.41
N ARG A 31 -11.18 -15.02 -10.87
CA ARG A 31 -11.29 -14.69 -9.45
C ARG A 31 -12.56 -13.89 -9.21
N ILE A 32 -13.46 -14.41 -8.38
CA ILE A 32 -14.63 -13.69 -7.86
C ILE A 32 -14.27 -13.15 -6.48
N GLY A 33 -14.42 -11.85 -6.28
CA GLY A 33 -14.14 -11.20 -5.01
C GLY A 33 -14.68 -9.79 -4.97
N MET A 34 -14.75 -9.24 -3.76
CA MET A 34 -15.19 -7.87 -3.55
C MET A 34 -13.97 -6.94 -3.44
N GLN A 35 -14.03 -5.82 -4.15
CA GLN A 35 -13.04 -4.75 -4.06
C GLN A 35 -13.69 -3.51 -3.47
N TYR A 36 -12.98 -2.83 -2.59
CA TYR A 36 -13.41 -1.54 -2.04
C TYR A 36 -12.63 -0.44 -2.72
N HIS A 37 -13.33 0.40 -3.48
CA HIS A 37 -12.73 1.57 -4.11
C HIS A 37 -13.15 2.80 -3.34
N TRP A 38 -12.17 3.54 -2.82
CA TRP A 38 -12.46 4.84 -2.24
C TRP A 38 -12.58 5.88 -3.35
N ARG A 39 -13.63 6.68 -3.29
CA ARG A 39 -13.83 7.85 -4.16
C ARG A 39 -14.07 9.06 -3.26
N ASN A 40 -13.46 10.19 -3.60
CA ASN A 40 -13.77 11.43 -2.92
C ASN A 40 -15.20 11.84 -3.30
N CYS A 41 -16.09 11.98 -2.32
CA CYS A 41 -17.45 12.50 -2.54
C CYS A 41 -17.44 14.02 -2.44
N ASP A 42 -16.59 14.68 -3.23
CA ASP A 42 -16.40 16.14 -3.25
C ASP A 42 -16.02 16.80 -1.92
N TYR A 43 -15.47 16.03 -0.97
CA TYR A 43 -14.95 16.59 0.28
C TYR A 43 -13.75 17.51 -0.03
N LYS A 44 -13.81 18.73 0.49
CA LYS A 44 -12.77 19.75 0.39
C LYS A 44 -11.81 19.71 1.57
N SER A 45 -12.21 19.06 2.65
CA SER A 45 -11.39 18.89 3.84
C SER A 45 -11.57 17.52 4.49
N PHE A 46 -10.59 17.15 5.31
CA PHE A 46 -10.69 15.94 6.12
C PHE A 46 -11.86 16.00 7.12
N ASP A 47 -12.18 17.19 7.63
CA ASP A 47 -13.31 17.36 8.56
C ASP A 47 -14.66 17.16 7.86
N GLU A 48 -14.82 17.59 6.61
CA GLU A 48 -16.01 17.28 5.80
C GLU A 48 -16.18 15.76 5.61
N PHE A 49 -15.10 15.04 5.24
CA PHE A 49 -15.12 13.58 5.17
C PHE A 49 -15.54 12.94 6.51
N LEU A 50 -15.05 13.48 7.63
CA LEU A 50 -15.39 12.98 8.96
C LEU A 50 -16.86 13.19 9.32
N MET A 51 -17.54 14.18 8.75
CA MET A 51 -18.95 14.46 9.03
C MET A 51 -19.89 13.34 8.55
N ASP A 52 -19.52 12.63 7.49
CA ASP A 52 -20.30 11.51 6.93
C ASP A 52 -20.05 10.18 7.67
N ILE A 53 -19.08 10.16 8.59
CA ILE A 53 -18.80 9.00 9.43
C ILE A 53 -19.63 9.04 10.71
N LYS A 54 -20.14 7.87 11.14
CA LYS A 54 -20.79 7.67 12.44
C LYS A 54 -19.95 8.25 13.59
N GLN A 55 -20.60 8.92 14.54
CA GLN A 55 -19.95 9.69 15.62
C GLN A 55 -18.88 8.92 16.40
N SER A 56 -19.11 7.63 16.71
CA SER A 56 -18.14 6.79 17.42
C SER A 56 -16.84 6.61 16.63
N LYS A 57 -16.94 6.24 15.35
CA LYS A 57 -15.78 6.12 14.43
C LYS A 57 -15.08 7.46 14.24
N ARG A 58 -15.83 8.55 14.08
CA ARG A 58 -15.30 9.92 13.96
C ARG A 58 -14.43 10.30 15.16
N LYS A 59 -14.92 9.99 16.37
CA LYS A 59 -14.19 10.25 17.63
C LYS A 59 -12.90 9.45 17.70
N ASN A 60 -12.94 8.16 17.34
CA ASN A 60 -11.75 7.31 17.34
C ASN A 60 -10.69 7.80 16.36
N ILE A 61 -11.06 8.12 15.12
CA ILE A 61 -10.13 8.64 14.11
C ILE A 61 -9.46 9.95 14.57
N ARG A 62 -10.24 10.86 15.17
CA ARG A 62 -9.69 12.11 15.75
C ARG A 62 -8.72 11.85 16.89
N GLN A 63 -9.01 10.89 17.76
CA GLN A 63 -8.11 10.51 18.86
C GLN A 63 -6.80 9.89 18.35
N GLU A 64 -6.86 9.01 17.35
CA GLU A 64 -5.68 8.40 16.74
C GLU A 64 -4.76 9.45 16.11
N ARG A 65 -5.31 10.40 15.34
CA ARG A 65 -4.52 11.49 14.75
C ARG A 65 -3.85 12.38 15.80
N LYS A 66 -4.52 12.64 16.93
CA LYS A 66 -3.92 13.37 18.06
C LYS A 66 -2.73 12.62 18.65
N LYS A 67 -2.82 11.29 18.78
CA LYS A 67 -1.71 10.45 19.27
C LYS A 67 -0.49 10.51 18.34
N ILE A 68 -0.68 10.51 17.02
CA ILE A 68 0.44 10.63 16.05
C ILE A 68 1.22 11.93 16.27
N SER A 69 0.52 13.03 16.57
CA SER A 69 1.17 14.32 16.86
C SER A 69 2.06 14.27 18.10
N GLN A 70 1.81 13.33 19.03
CA GLN A 70 2.60 13.11 20.24
C GLN A 70 3.77 12.14 20.01
N GLN A 71 3.82 11.45 18.87
CA GLN A 71 4.79 10.37 18.60
C GLN A 71 6.09 10.85 17.92
N ASN A 72 6.32 12.16 17.78
CA ASN A 72 7.50 12.72 17.07
C ASN A 72 7.71 12.12 15.67
N LEU A 73 6.64 11.68 15.02
CA LEU A 73 6.65 11.11 13.68
C LEU A 73 6.29 12.18 12.64
N THR A 74 7.04 12.23 11.56
CA THR A 74 6.71 13.00 10.37
C THR A 74 6.24 12.04 9.28
N MET A 75 4.99 12.19 8.84
CA MET A 75 4.44 11.42 7.73
C MET A 75 4.68 12.16 6.41
N LYS A 76 5.24 11.47 5.41
CA LYS A 76 5.43 11.98 4.04
C LYS A 76 4.69 11.07 3.06
N CYS A 77 4.00 11.68 2.10
CA CYS A 77 3.39 10.98 0.98
C CYS A 77 4.24 11.29 -0.26
N LEU A 78 4.99 10.30 -0.72
CA LEU A 78 5.90 10.44 -1.86
C LEU A 78 5.19 10.03 -3.15
N ARG A 79 5.33 10.86 -4.17
CA ARG A 79 4.93 10.56 -5.55
C ARG A 79 6.02 9.77 -6.28
N GLY A 80 5.66 9.12 -7.39
CA GLY A 80 6.57 8.25 -8.13
C GLY A 80 7.92 8.88 -8.48
N TYR A 81 7.94 10.17 -8.84
CA TYR A 81 9.17 10.91 -9.15
C TYR A 81 10.04 11.26 -7.91
N GLU A 82 9.47 11.19 -6.71
CA GLU A 82 10.16 11.44 -5.43
C GLU A 82 10.80 10.15 -4.89
N ILE A 83 10.37 8.98 -5.38
CA ILE A 83 10.90 7.68 -4.99
C ILE A 83 12.24 7.44 -5.71
N LYS A 84 13.34 7.81 -5.05
CA LYS A 84 14.70 7.54 -5.55
C LYS A 84 15.30 6.29 -4.90
N CYS A 85 16.06 5.51 -5.66
CA CYS A 85 16.76 4.29 -5.21
C CYS A 85 17.74 4.53 -4.05
N THR A 86 18.19 5.78 -3.85
CA THR A 86 19.14 6.17 -2.81
C THR A 86 18.50 6.40 -1.43
N TRP A 87 17.17 6.36 -1.30
CA TRP A 87 16.50 6.71 -0.05
C TRP A 87 16.84 5.76 1.12
N PRO A 88 17.23 6.28 2.30
CA PRO A 88 17.51 5.48 3.50
C PRO A 88 16.33 4.61 3.93
N SER A 89 15.10 5.09 3.74
CA SER A 89 13.88 4.38 4.10
C SER A 89 13.61 3.19 3.17
N VAL A 90 13.91 3.29 1.86
CA VAL A 90 13.88 2.14 0.94
C VAL A 90 14.94 1.11 1.34
N LYS A 91 16.13 1.56 1.78
CA LYS A 91 17.11 0.67 2.41
C LYS A 91 16.58 0.04 3.71
N GLY A 92 15.79 0.75 4.53
CA GLY A 92 15.13 0.21 5.72
C GLY A 92 14.07 -0.87 5.41
N VAL A 93 13.33 -0.72 4.31
CA VAL A 93 12.45 -1.77 3.74
C VAL A 93 13.27 -2.99 3.30
N ILE A 94 14.40 -2.76 2.65
CA ILE A 94 15.28 -3.82 2.09
C ILE A 94 16.12 -4.50 3.18
N HIS A 95 16.50 -3.80 4.25
CA HIS A 95 17.32 -4.31 5.36
C HIS A 95 16.51 -4.71 6.60
N GLY A 96 15.19 -4.91 6.45
CA GLY A 96 14.34 -5.50 7.49
C GLY A 96 14.14 -4.66 8.75
N LYS A 97 14.39 -3.34 8.71
CA LYS A 97 14.21 -2.44 9.86
C LYS A 97 13.05 -1.44 9.72
N MET A 98 12.31 -1.47 8.60
CA MET A 98 11.15 -0.61 8.43
C MET A 98 9.92 -1.45 8.12
N GLU A 99 8.94 -1.40 9.03
CA GLU A 99 7.62 -2.00 8.86
C GLU A 99 6.98 -1.40 7.59
N VAL A 100 7.01 -2.15 6.48
CA VAL A 100 6.19 -1.82 5.31
C VAL A 100 4.74 -1.99 5.73
N CYS A 101 4.10 -0.88 6.10
CA CYS A 101 2.66 -0.79 6.29
C CYS A 101 1.94 -0.85 4.94
N THR A 102 2.01 -1.99 4.25
CA THR A 102 0.80 -2.46 3.56
C THR A 102 -0.18 -2.82 4.66
N VAL A 103 -1.18 -1.96 4.85
CA VAL A 103 -2.29 -2.05 5.82
C VAL A 103 -2.57 -3.50 6.25
N ILE A 104 -2.05 -3.90 7.42
CA ILE A 104 -2.57 -4.81 8.45
C ILE A 104 -1.54 -4.80 9.59
N ARG A 105 -1.72 -3.89 10.55
CA ARG A 105 -1.21 -4.06 11.91
C ARG A 105 -2.40 -4.48 12.77
N PRO A 106 -2.51 -5.75 13.22
CA PRO A 106 -3.36 -6.05 14.36
C PRO A 106 -2.69 -5.44 15.61
N PRO A 107 -3.46 -5.09 16.66
CA PRO A 107 -2.91 -4.51 17.87
C PRO A 107 -1.95 -5.50 18.56
N ALA A 108 -1.01 -4.92 19.29
CA ALA A 108 0.14 -5.55 19.89
C ALA A 108 -0.22 -6.70 20.85
N SER A 109 -0.08 -7.94 20.37
CA SER A 109 0.26 -9.13 21.17
C SER A 109 0.42 -10.34 20.24
N ALA A 110 1.44 -10.33 19.37
CA ALA A 110 1.91 -11.55 18.71
C ALA A 110 3.34 -11.31 18.25
N SER A 111 4.29 -11.69 19.10
CA SER A 111 5.66 -11.97 18.74
C SER A 111 5.69 -13.15 17.76
N GLN A 112 5.38 -12.89 16.50
CA GLN A 112 5.74 -13.77 15.40
C GLN A 112 6.46 -12.90 14.39
N GLU A 113 7.78 -12.91 14.50
CA GLU A 113 8.69 -12.37 13.50
C GLU A 113 8.36 -13.10 12.19
N ARG A 114 7.48 -12.50 11.36
CA ARG A 114 7.21 -13.02 10.02
C ARG A 114 8.51 -12.85 9.25
N ARG A 115 9.30 -13.93 9.17
CA ARG A 115 10.47 -14.06 8.29
C ARG A 115 9.99 -14.07 6.83
N CYS A 116 9.44 -12.95 6.38
CA CYS A 116 9.40 -12.66 4.96
C CYS A 116 10.80 -12.15 4.61
N SER A 117 11.57 -12.93 3.86
CA SER A 117 12.76 -12.41 3.21
C SER A 117 12.35 -11.18 2.40
N PRO A 118 13.09 -10.06 2.44
CA PRO A 118 12.78 -8.89 1.65
C PRO A 118 12.81 -9.28 0.17
N TYR A 119 11.63 -9.39 -0.45
CA TYR A 119 11.48 -9.81 -1.85
C TYR A 119 11.32 -8.62 -2.80
N LEU A 120 11.12 -7.41 -2.25
CA LEU A 120 11.08 -6.16 -3.01
C LEU A 120 12.45 -5.49 -2.97
N THR A 121 13.02 -5.25 -4.14
CA THR A 121 14.35 -4.63 -4.30
C THR A 121 14.24 -3.12 -4.50
N GLY A 122 15.36 -2.39 -4.40
CA GLY A 122 15.39 -0.95 -4.71
C GLY A 122 14.98 -0.66 -6.16
N ASP A 123 15.40 -1.52 -7.09
CA ASP A 123 15.04 -1.42 -8.51
C ASP A 123 13.54 -1.58 -8.73
N PHE A 124 12.88 -2.45 -7.97
CA PHE A 124 11.41 -2.56 -8.02
C PHE A 124 10.74 -1.22 -7.71
N PHE A 125 11.14 -0.54 -6.63
CA PHE A 125 10.56 0.75 -6.25
C PHE A 125 10.88 1.86 -7.27
N HIS A 126 12.08 1.83 -7.86
CA HIS A 126 12.46 2.77 -8.93
C HIS A 126 11.61 2.56 -10.19
N ILE A 127 11.46 1.31 -10.65
CA ILE A 127 10.64 0.97 -11.81
C ILE A 127 9.18 1.32 -11.55
N MET A 128 8.65 0.95 -10.38
CA MET A 128 7.28 1.28 -9.97
C MET A 128 7.04 2.80 -9.96
N GLY A 129 7.93 3.58 -9.34
CA GLY A 129 7.83 5.04 -9.32
C GLY A 129 7.88 5.65 -10.72
N SER A 130 8.76 5.15 -11.60
CA SER A 130 8.90 5.64 -12.98
C SER A 130 7.72 5.31 -13.88
N LYS A 131 7.14 4.10 -13.75
CA LYS A 131 6.08 3.60 -14.63
C LYS A 131 4.68 3.94 -14.16
N MET A 132 4.47 4.02 -12.85
CA MET A 132 3.15 4.26 -12.24
C MET A 132 2.99 5.70 -11.76
N GLY A 133 4.07 6.46 -11.61
CA GLY A 133 4.01 7.90 -11.32
C GLY A 133 3.16 8.22 -10.09
N ASP A 134 2.11 9.01 -10.28
CA ASP A 134 1.21 9.44 -9.20
C ASP A 134 0.10 8.44 -8.87
N GLN A 135 -0.02 7.35 -9.63
CA GLN A 135 -1.06 6.33 -9.41
C GLN A 135 -0.82 5.50 -8.14
N VAL A 136 0.44 5.43 -7.70
CA VAL A 136 0.83 4.69 -6.49
C VAL A 136 1.68 5.60 -5.59
N PRO A 137 1.06 6.25 -4.58
CA PRO A 137 1.82 7.00 -3.58
C PRO A 137 2.49 6.07 -2.58
N LEU A 138 3.70 6.43 -2.16
CA LEU A 138 4.42 5.76 -1.07
C LEU A 138 4.31 6.59 0.22
N LEU A 139 3.63 6.06 1.23
CA LEU A 139 3.60 6.68 2.56
C LEU A 139 4.83 6.26 3.37
N VAL A 140 5.56 7.24 3.90
CA VAL A 140 6.74 7.05 4.75
C VAL A 140 6.50 7.73 6.08
N ALA A 141 6.82 7.04 7.18
CA ALA A 141 6.85 7.59 8.52
C ALA A 141 8.31 7.72 8.98
N GLU A 142 8.75 8.92 9.31
CA GLU A 142 10.09 9.18 9.84
C GLU A 142 10.00 9.64 11.29
N GLY A 143 10.69 8.95 12.20
CA GLY A 143 10.89 9.44 13.56
C GLY A 143 11.92 10.57 13.57
N ARG A 144 11.61 11.69 14.23
CA ARG A 144 12.63 12.67 14.61
C ARG A 144 13.41 12.08 15.79
N GLY A 145 14.48 11.36 15.46
CA GLY A 145 15.56 11.04 16.40
C GLY A 145 16.53 12.21 16.51
#